data_AF-A0A9D0ACR0-F1
#
_entry.id   AF-A0A9D0ACR0-F1
#
_cell.length_a   1.000
_cell.length_b   1.000
_cell.length_c   1.000
_cell.angle_alpha   90.00
_cell.angle_beta   90.00
_cell.angle_gamma   90.00
#
_symmetry.space_group_name_H-M   'P 1'
#
loop_
_entity.id
_entity.type
_entity.pdbx_description
1 polymer ?
#
loop_
_entity_poly.entity_id
_entity_poly.type
_entity_poly.pdbx_seq_one_letter_code
_entity_poly.pdbx_strand_id
1 'polypeptide(L)'
;MSLYASWVHVNQVQLERRHAAGAKSKSTVEDAFNKSNGDLVYLGGWGRAACLRLGWAARFVVYDCGSKNYQKSGRFWCHFAIPTPVIEAGKRAESDTVLVNYESSDINALSINAVHVWDGNRRIFADDSPMISADDFNGGIAGSTTNAGVTPNPGKLWRGDIARRSIFYGICVSLRIKAQQAKDDFLEIRSVGVDFQIG
;
A
#
# COMPACT_ATOMS: atom_id res chain seq x y z
N MET A 1 -28.73 -6.30 -19.75
CA MET A 1 -27.57 -6.02 -20.62
C MET A 1 -26.33 -5.98 -19.74
N SER A 2 -25.25 -6.58 -20.24
CA SER A 2 -23.95 -6.85 -19.62
C SER A 2 -23.23 -5.64 -19.00
N LEU A 3 -22.39 -5.96 -17.98
CA LEU A 3 -21.21 -5.29 -17.36
C LEU A 3 -20.88 -3.84 -17.77
N TYR A 4 -20.36 -2.95 -16.91
CA TYR A 4 -19.00 -3.02 -16.37
C TYR A 4 -18.81 -1.96 -15.26
N ALA A 5 -18.34 -2.37 -14.08
CA ALA A 5 -17.51 -1.47 -13.27
C ALA A 5 -16.07 -1.66 -13.72
N SER A 6 -15.63 -0.90 -14.73
CA SER A 6 -14.22 -0.78 -15.07
C SER A 6 -13.60 0.29 -14.19
N TRP A 7 -12.84 -0.14 -13.18
CA TRP A 7 -11.97 0.76 -12.42
C TRP A 7 -10.67 0.88 -13.22
N VAL A 8 -10.52 1.97 -13.97
CA VAL A 8 -9.27 2.27 -14.65
C VAL A 8 -8.30 2.79 -13.59
N HIS A 9 -7.21 2.05 -13.38
CA HIS A 9 -6.08 2.47 -12.56
C HIS A 9 -5.41 3.66 -13.25
N VAL A 10 -5.60 4.87 -12.73
CA VAL A 10 -4.94 6.06 -13.26
C VAL A 10 -4.33 6.83 -12.10
N ASN A 11 -3.14 6.37 -11.71
CA ASN A 11 -2.03 7.17 -11.18
C ASN A 11 -0.84 6.21 -11.07
N GLN A 12 0.02 6.21 -12.09
CA GLN A 12 1.38 5.67 -11.90
C GLN A 12 2.13 6.68 -11.05
N VAL A 13 2.75 6.22 -9.96
CA VAL A 13 3.63 7.09 -9.17
C VAL A 13 4.86 7.36 -10.04
N GLN A 14 5.04 8.61 -10.46
CA GLN A 14 6.22 9.03 -11.20
C GLN A 14 7.48 8.87 -10.35
N LEU A 15 8.65 8.97 -11.01
CA LEU A 15 9.99 8.86 -10.44
C LEU A 15 10.11 9.50 -9.04
N GLU A 16 10.91 8.88 -8.17
CA GLU A 16 11.16 9.36 -6.80
C GLU A 16 11.47 10.85 -6.78
N ARG A 17 10.61 11.63 -6.10
CA ARG A 17 10.75 13.09 -6.02
C ARG A 17 11.79 13.47 -4.98
N ARG A 18 12.52 14.55 -5.25
CA ARG A 18 13.35 15.21 -4.25
C ARG A 18 12.48 15.57 -3.04
N HIS A 19 12.95 15.25 -1.83
CA HIS A 19 12.25 15.47 -0.56
C HIS A 19 11.05 14.54 -0.25
N ALA A 20 10.73 13.56 -1.12
CA ALA A 20 9.63 12.62 -0.85
C ALA A 20 9.78 11.90 0.50
N ALA A 21 11.00 11.51 0.88
CA ALA A 21 11.29 10.86 2.16
C ALA A 21 10.86 11.69 3.39
N GLY A 22 10.90 13.02 3.29
CA GLY A 22 10.47 13.94 4.36
C GLY A 22 9.00 14.33 4.31
N ALA A 23 8.29 14.04 3.21
CA ALA A 23 6.90 14.43 3.02
C ALA A 23 5.96 13.54 3.86
N LYS A 24 5.44 14.09 4.96
CA LYS A 24 4.58 13.41 5.94
C LYS A 24 3.33 14.20 6.33
N SER A 25 3.14 15.38 5.74
CA SER A 25 2.04 16.32 6.03
C SER A 25 1.70 17.13 4.79
N LYS A 26 0.57 17.85 4.78
CA LYS A 26 0.23 18.77 3.69
C LYS A 26 1.38 19.66 3.25
N SER A 27 2.01 20.39 4.18
CA SER A 27 3.06 21.36 3.83
C SER A 27 4.25 20.68 3.18
N THR A 28 4.72 19.59 3.77
CA THR A 28 5.88 18.84 3.27
C THR A 28 5.59 18.09 1.97
N VAL A 29 4.33 17.69 1.75
CA VAL A 29 3.83 17.18 0.46
C VAL A 29 3.84 18.31 -0.57
N GLU A 30 3.17 19.44 -0.32
CA GLU A 30 3.10 20.56 -1.26
C GLU A 30 4.49 21.07 -1.67
N ASP A 31 5.44 21.08 -0.73
CA ASP A 31 6.85 21.37 -0.96
C ASP A 31 7.52 20.31 -1.85
N ALA A 32 7.36 19.02 -1.55
CA ALA A 32 7.93 17.92 -2.34
C ALA A 32 7.36 17.85 -3.76
N PHE A 33 6.10 18.22 -3.93
CA PHE A 33 5.45 18.30 -5.24
C PHE A 33 5.76 19.62 -5.97
N ASN A 34 6.35 20.62 -5.31
CA ASN A 34 6.56 21.96 -5.85
C ASN A 34 5.29 22.50 -6.55
N LYS A 35 4.13 22.35 -5.88
CA LYS A 35 2.80 22.71 -6.39
C LYS A 35 2.35 21.96 -7.67
N SER A 36 3.05 20.90 -8.06
CA SER A 36 2.60 19.95 -9.10
C SER A 36 1.50 19.04 -8.55
N ASN A 37 0.49 18.73 -9.37
CA ASN A 37 -0.55 17.76 -9.01
C ASN A 37 -0.18 16.31 -9.32
N GLY A 38 1.10 16.01 -9.64
CA GLY A 38 1.52 14.64 -9.92
C GLY A 38 1.24 13.72 -8.72
N ASP A 39 0.90 12.45 -8.95
CA ASP A 39 0.74 11.40 -7.94
C ASP A 39 -0.31 11.68 -6.82
N LEU A 40 -1.27 12.59 -7.06
CA LEU A 40 -2.38 12.87 -6.14
C LEU A 40 -3.64 12.06 -6.52
N VAL A 41 -4.22 11.38 -5.54
CA VAL A 41 -5.55 10.75 -5.64
C VAL A 41 -6.60 11.69 -5.06
N TYR A 42 -7.66 11.94 -5.82
CA TYR A 42 -8.81 12.73 -5.39
C TYR A 42 -9.74 11.90 -4.49
N LEU A 43 -10.03 12.37 -3.27
CA LEU A 43 -10.91 11.68 -2.32
C LEU A 43 -12.30 12.30 -2.18
N GLY A 44 -12.63 13.33 -2.97
CA GLY A 44 -13.86 14.12 -2.82
C GLY A 44 -13.63 15.48 -2.17
N GLY A 45 -14.31 16.51 -2.67
CA GLY A 45 -14.14 17.91 -2.23
C GLY A 45 -12.68 18.35 -2.22
N TRP A 46 -12.22 18.81 -1.06
CA TRP A 46 -10.82 19.20 -0.79
C TRP A 46 -9.94 18.05 -0.28
N GLY A 47 -10.42 16.80 -0.25
CA GLY A 47 -9.63 15.65 0.18
C GLY A 47 -8.65 15.18 -0.90
N ARG A 48 -7.40 14.94 -0.50
CA ARG A 48 -6.34 14.37 -1.35
C ARG A 48 -5.61 13.26 -0.60
N ALA A 49 -5.13 12.27 -1.35
CA ALA A 49 -4.07 11.38 -0.92
C ALA A 49 -2.86 11.56 -1.86
N ALA A 50 -1.73 12.02 -1.34
CA ALA A 50 -0.49 12.03 -2.09
C ALA A 50 0.15 10.65 -2.04
N CYS A 51 0.60 10.13 -3.18
CA CYS A 51 1.38 8.91 -3.27
C CYS A 51 2.85 9.25 -3.55
N LEU A 52 3.73 8.86 -2.64
CA LEU A 52 5.15 9.17 -2.63
C LEU A 52 5.93 7.87 -2.78
N ARG A 53 6.79 7.78 -3.80
CA ARG A 53 7.78 6.70 -3.92
C ARG A 53 9.01 7.04 -3.07
N LEU A 54 9.44 6.10 -2.22
CA LEU A 54 10.53 6.26 -1.26
C LEU A 54 11.58 5.14 -1.45
N GLY A 55 12.38 5.21 -2.51
CA GLY A 55 13.27 4.11 -2.91
C GLY A 55 12.50 2.81 -3.15
N TRP A 56 12.54 1.91 -2.16
CA TRP A 56 11.84 0.61 -2.12
C TRP A 56 10.46 0.63 -1.43
N ALA A 57 10.10 1.73 -0.77
CA ALA A 57 8.84 1.90 -0.06
C ALA A 57 7.88 2.86 -0.78
N ALA A 58 6.63 2.90 -0.33
CA ALA A 58 5.61 3.84 -0.79
C ALA A 58 4.91 4.48 0.40
N ARG A 59 4.75 5.81 0.41
CA ARG A 59 4.00 6.54 1.43
C ARG A 59 2.76 7.21 0.84
N PHE A 60 1.68 7.12 1.57
CA PHE A 60 0.41 7.77 1.29
C PHE A 60 0.16 8.81 2.37
N VAL A 61 -0.01 10.07 1.99
CA VAL A 61 -0.34 11.15 2.93
C VAL A 61 -1.74 11.66 2.62
N VAL A 62 -2.65 11.60 3.58
CA VAL A 62 -4.03 12.07 3.42
C VAL A 62 -4.21 13.43 4.08
N TYR A 63 -4.64 14.41 3.29
CA TYR A 63 -4.74 15.79 3.74
C TYR A 63 -5.84 16.60 3.04
N ASP A 64 -6.17 17.75 3.61
CA ASP A 64 -7.06 18.75 3.02
C ASP A 64 -6.26 19.74 2.15
N CYS A 65 -6.50 19.76 0.84
CA CYS A 65 -5.84 20.67 -0.09
C CYS A 65 -6.51 22.05 -0.19
N GLY A 66 -7.53 22.35 0.61
CA GLY A 66 -8.20 23.64 0.69
C GLY A 66 -7.40 24.68 1.49
N SER A 67 -7.98 25.85 1.75
CA SER A 67 -7.32 26.89 2.57
C SER A 67 -7.21 26.53 4.06
N LYS A 68 -7.91 25.49 4.50
CA LYS A 68 -7.92 24.97 5.87
C LYS A 68 -7.46 23.52 5.89
N ASN A 69 -7.11 23.02 7.07
CA ASN A 69 -6.70 21.64 7.28
C ASN A 69 -7.77 20.85 8.07
N TYR A 70 -8.86 20.48 7.39
CA TYR A 70 -9.92 19.67 7.99
C TYR A 70 -9.64 18.17 7.86
N GLN A 71 -10.18 17.40 8.80
CA GLN A 71 -10.17 15.94 8.72
C GLN A 71 -10.85 15.43 7.44
N LYS A 72 -10.33 14.34 6.87
CA LYS A 72 -10.81 13.70 5.64
C LYS A 72 -11.06 12.21 5.83
N SER A 73 -12.07 11.72 5.12
CA SER A 73 -12.42 10.31 5.07
C SER A 73 -12.56 9.88 3.61
N GLY A 74 -12.20 8.64 3.31
CA GLY A 74 -12.19 8.13 1.96
C GLY A 74 -11.54 6.77 1.86
N ARG A 75 -11.56 6.18 0.66
CA ARG A 75 -10.91 4.90 0.38
C ARG A 75 -10.32 4.94 -1.01
N PHE A 76 -9.16 4.32 -1.18
CA PHE A 76 -8.54 4.15 -2.48
C PHE A 76 -7.73 2.86 -2.52
N TRP A 77 -7.47 2.35 -3.72
CA TRP A 77 -6.68 1.16 -3.95
C TRP A 77 -5.28 1.52 -4.41
N CYS A 78 -4.29 0.75 -3.98
CA CYS A 78 -2.95 0.71 -4.55
C CYS A 78 -2.55 -0.73 -4.84
N HIS A 79 -1.66 -0.91 -5.81
CA HIS A 79 -1.36 -2.22 -6.39
C HIS A 79 0.14 -2.41 -6.51
N PHE A 80 0.62 -3.54 -6.00
CA PHE A 80 2.03 -3.93 -6.00
C PHE A 80 2.18 -5.16 -6.88
N ALA A 81 2.81 -4.98 -8.04
CA ALA A 81 3.26 -6.11 -8.85
C ALA A 81 4.44 -6.77 -8.13
N ILE A 82 4.31 -8.06 -7.85
CA ILE A 82 5.35 -8.85 -7.18
C ILE A 82 6.14 -9.58 -8.27
N PRO A 83 7.45 -9.30 -8.44
CA PRO A 83 8.30 -10.11 -9.31
C PRO A 83 8.20 -11.57 -8.88
N THR A 84 7.57 -12.40 -9.72
CA THR A 84 7.18 -13.76 -9.35
C THR A 84 7.79 -14.75 -10.33
N PRO A 85 8.62 -15.71 -9.87
CA PRO A 85 8.97 -16.85 -10.71
C PRO A 85 7.71 -17.71 -10.89
N VAL A 86 7.26 -17.88 -12.13
CA VAL A 86 6.06 -18.69 -12.41
C VAL A 86 6.43 -20.18 -12.56
N ILE A 87 7.68 -20.46 -12.93
CA ILE A 87 8.24 -21.81 -13.02
C ILE A 87 9.54 -21.80 -12.23
N GLU A 88 9.68 -22.74 -11.30
CA GLU A 88 10.88 -22.96 -10.50
C GLU A 88 11.19 -24.46 -10.52
N ALA A 89 12.45 -24.83 -10.78
CA ALA A 89 12.90 -26.22 -10.88
C ALA A 89 12.01 -27.13 -11.77
N GLY A 90 11.45 -26.58 -12.87
CA GLY A 90 10.59 -27.31 -13.80
C GLY A 90 9.14 -27.53 -13.32
N LYS A 91 8.77 -27.00 -12.14
CA LYS A 91 7.40 -27.04 -11.61
C LYS A 91 6.80 -25.64 -11.53
N ARG A 92 5.47 -25.55 -11.47
CA ARG A 92 4.77 -24.28 -11.21
C ARG A 92 5.02 -23.86 -9.77
N ALA A 93 5.37 -22.60 -9.56
CA ALA A 93 5.48 -22.04 -8.21
C ALA A 93 4.10 -22.03 -7.52
N GLU A 94 4.09 -22.28 -6.22
CA GLU A 94 2.89 -22.23 -5.38
C GLU A 94 3.02 -21.12 -4.35
N SER A 95 2.06 -20.20 -4.32
CA SER A 95 2.01 -19.13 -3.32
C SER A 95 1.45 -19.63 -2.00
N ASP A 96 2.07 -19.24 -0.89
CA ASP A 96 1.73 -19.71 0.44
C ASP A 96 1.13 -18.60 1.28
N THR A 97 1.92 -17.56 1.58
CA THR A 97 1.53 -16.49 2.51
C THR A 97 1.75 -15.14 1.87
N VAL A 98 0.80 -14.21 1.99
CA VAL A 98 1.01 -12.79 1.69
C VAL A 98 1.44 -12.06 2.96
N LEU A 99 2.45 -11.20 2.85
CA LEU A 99 2.99 -10.39 3.92
C LEU A 99 2.90 -8.92 3.54
N VAL A 100 2.40 -8.09 4.45
CA VAL A 100 2.39 -6.63 4.29
C VAL A 100 3.07 -5.98 5.48
N ASN A 101 4.11 -5.21 5.19
CA ASN A 101 4.85 -4.42 6.16
C ASN A 101 4.46 -2.96 5.99
N TYR A 102 3.75 -2.38 6.95
CA TYR A 102 3.35 -0.97 6.86
C TYR A 102 3.36 -0.24 8.20
N GLU A 103 3.51 1.06 8.14
CA GLU A 103 3.46 1.95 9.30
C GLU A 103 2.36 2.99 9.06
N SER A 104 1.68 3.43 10.11
CA SER A 104 0.76 4.56 10.04
C SER A 104 1.12 5.57 11.12
N SER A 105 0.91 6.87 10.88
CA SER A 105 1.00 7.89 11.92
C SER A 105 -0.12 7.78 12.95
N ASP A 106 -1.29 7.33 12.50
CA ASP A 106 -2.47 7.02 13.32
C ASP A 106 -3.25 5.91 12.62
N ILE A 107 -3.20 4.70 13.19
CA ILE A 107 -3.81 3.51 12.60
C ILE A 107 -5.35 3.56 12.58
N ASN A 108 -5.95 4.33 13.49
CA ASN A 108 -7.40 4.53 13.53
C ASN A 108 -7.85 5.53 12.47
N ALA A 109 -7.01 6.51 12.16
CA ALA A 109 -7.27 7.51 11.14
C ALA A 109 -6.93 7.01 9.72
N LEU A 110 -5.85 6.24 9.56
CA LEU A 110 -5.38 5.75 8.27
C LEU A 110 -4.85 4.32 8.38
N SER A 111 -5.52 3.38 7.72
CA SER A 111 -5.18 1.95 7.79
C SER A 111 -5.43 1.22 6.47
N ILE A 112 -4.85 0.02 6.36
CA ILE A 112 -5.24 -0.94 5.34
C ILE A 112 -6.52 -1.62 5.80
N ASN A 113 -7.57 -1.59 4.97
CA ASN A 113 -8.85 -2.19 5.29
C ASN A 113 -9.33 -3.24 4.26
N ALA A 114 -8.47 -3.62 3.32
CA ALA A 114 -8.58 -4.86 2.56
C ALA A 114 -7.23 -5.21 1.91
N VAL A 115 -6.96 -6.51 1.78
CA VAL A 115 -5.81 -7.07 1.06
C VAL A 115 -6.30 -8.15 0.10
N HIS A 116 -6.11 -7.95 -1.21
CA HIS A 116 -6.46 -8.94 -2.22
C HIS A 116 -5.20 -9.37 -2.99
N VAL A 117 -5.05 -10.67 -3.27
CA VAL A 117 -3.97 -11.20 -4.10
C VAL A 117 -4.55 -11.72 -5.42
N TRP A 118 -3.86 -11.43 -6.50
CA TRP A 118 -4.26 -11.71 -7.88
C TRP A 118 -3.14 -12.46 -8.61
N ASP A 119 -3.51 -13.44 -9.43
CA ASP A 119 -2.66 -14.06 -10.44
C ASP A 119 -3.20 -13.67 -11.83
N GLY A 120 -2.54 -12.72 -12.48
CA GLY A 120 -3.13 -12.00 -13.61
C GLY A 120 -4.49 -11.38 -13.25
N ASN A 121 -5.55 -11.78 -13.96
CA ASN A 121 -6.91 -11.26 -13.74
C ASN A 121 -7.72 -12.09 -12.73
N ARG A 122 -7.13 -13.16 -12.17
CA ARG A 122 -7.81 -14.07 -11.24
C ARG A 122 -7.47 -13.70 -9.80
N ARG A 123 -8.48 -13.37 -9.00
CA ARG A 123 -8.30 -13.21 -7.54
C ARG A 123 -8.07 -14.58 -6.89
N ILE A 124 -6.97 -14.75 -6.17
CA ILE A 124 -6.59 -15.99 -5.49
C ILE A 124 -6.69 -15.91 -3.96
N PHE A 125 -6.71 -14.69 -3.41
CA PHE A 125 -6.94 -14.43 -1.98
C PHE A 125 -7.66 -13.10 -1.79
N ALA A 126 -8.48 -13.01 -0.74
CA ALA A 126 -9.10 -11.77 -0.30
C ALA A 126 -9.30 -11.77 1.22
N ASP A 127 -8.80 -10.74 1.88
CA ASP A 127 -9.19 -10.34 3.22
C ASP A 127 -9.79 -8.93 3.14
N ASP A 128 -11.10 -8.83 3.39
CA ASP A 128 -11.84 -7.56 3.33
C ASP A 128 -11.93 -6.87 4.70
N SER A 129 -11.34 -7.43 5.74
CA SER A 129 -11.35 -6.90 7.12
C SER A 129 -10.08 -7.32 7.87
N PRO A 130 -8.89 -6.95 7.36
CA PRO A 130 -7.64 -7.30 8.01
C PRO A 130 -7.60 -6.73 9.43
N MET A 131 -7.21 -7.58 10.37
CA MET A 131 -7.12 -7.18 11.78
C MET A 131 -6.11 -6.04 11.93
N ILE A 132 -6.58 -4.93 12.47
CA ILE A 132 -5.74 -3.82 12.92
C ILE A 132 -5.22 -4.20 14.30
N SER A 133 -3.90 -4.29 14.47
CA SER A 133 -3.35 -4.52 15.81
C SER A 133 -3.47 -3.24 16.63
N ALA A 134 -3.69 -3.38 17.93
CA ALA A 134 -3.74 -2.24 18.86
C ALA A 134 -2.35 -1.61 19.09
N ASP A 135 -1.27 -2.25 18.61
CA ASP A 135 0.04 -1.64 18.58
C ASP A 135 0.11 -0.70 17.36
N ASP A 136 0.54 0.54 17.58
CA ASP A 136 0.52 1.67 16.62
C ASP A 136 1.32 1.46 15.32
N PHE A 137 1.83 0.26 15.05
CA PHE A 137 2.70 -0.07 13.93
C PHE A 137 2.41 -1.50 13.42
N ASN A 138 1.55 -1.67 12.42
CA ASN A 138 1.38 -2.97 11.75
C ASN A 138 2.47 -3.21 10.68
N GLY A 139 3.71 -2.97 11.09
CA GLY A 139 4.90 -3.10 10.28
C GLY A 139 6.02 -3.68 11.12
N GLY A 140 6.80 -4.57 10.53
CA GLY A 140 7.97 -5.17 11.18
C GLY A 140 9.08 -4.17 11.44
N ILE A 141 9.01 -2.96 10.86
CA ILE A 141 10.01 -1.89 10.98
C ILE A 141 9.30 -0.58 11.30
N ALA A 142 9.57 -0.02 12.48
CA ALA A 142 9.01 1.27 12.92
C ALA A 142 9.95 2.45 12.63
N GLY A 143 9.39 3.67 12.63
CA GLY A 143 10.16 4.91 12.70
C GLY A 143 10.60 5.48 11.36
N SER A 144 9.98 5.10 10.25
CA SER A 144 10.32 5.63 8.93
C SER A 144 11.78 5.53 8.50
N THR A 145 12.45 4.45 8.88
CA THR A 145 13.85 4.20 8.51
C THR A 145 14.01 3.76 7.05
N THR A 146 15.06 4.26 6.41
CA THR A 146 15.58 3.84 5.10
C THR A 146 16.85 3.01 5.24
N ASN A 147 17.20 2.59 6.45
CA ASN A 147 18.37 1.74 6.68
C ASN A 147 18.09 0.31 6.21
N ALA A 148 18.80 -0.12 5.15
CA ALA A 148 18.70 -1.47 4.59
C ALA A 148 19.13 -2.60 5.55
N GLY A 149 19.87 -2.28 6.62
CA GLY A 149 20.30 -3.24 7.64
C GLY A 149 19.26 -3.54 8.71
N VAL A 150 18.08 -2.91 8.69
CA VAL A 150 17.05 -3.14 9.70
C VAL A 150 16.26 -4.41 9.38
N THR A 151 16.30 -5.37 10.30
CA THR A 151 15.52 -6.60 10.18
C THR A 151 14.07 -6.35 10.59
N PRO A 152 13.08 -6.65 9.74
CA PRO A 152 11.68 -6.58 10.13
C PRO A 152 11.35 -7.62 11.19
N ASN A 153 10.57 -7.26 12.21
CA ASN A 153 9.94 -8.20 13.13
C ASN A 153 8.78 -8.94 12.41
N PRO A 154 8.91 -10.24 12.07
CA PRO A 154 7.89 -10.95 11.31
C PRO A 154 6.58 -11.13 12.09
N GLY A 155 6.62 -11.07 13.42
CA GLY A 155 5.44 -11.14 14.29
C GLY A 155 4.59 -9.87 14.31
N LYS A 156 5.07 -8.77 13.68
CA LYS A 156 4.35 -7.49 13.55
C LYS A 156 3.91 -7.19 12.11
N LEU A 157 4.18 -8.11 11.18
CA LEU A 157 3.67 -8.02 9.82
C LEU A 157 2.20 -8.43 9.80
N TRP A 158 1.41 -7.81 8.93
CA TRP A 158 0.14 -8.41 8.54
C TRP A 158 0.44 -9.63 7.66
N ARG A 159 -0.24 -10.76 7.93
CA ARG A 159 -0.03 -12.04 7.24
C ARG A 159 -1.37 -12.65 6.86
N GLY A 160 -1.48 -13.18 5.65
CA GLY A 160 -2.65 -13.92 5.17
C GLY A 160 -2.26 -15.19 4.43
N ASP A 161 -2.87 -16.31 4.77
CA ASP A 161 -2.66 -17.61 4.11
C ASP A 161 -3.45 -17.68 2.79
N ILE A 162 -2.74 -17.92 1.68
CA ILE A 162 -3.27 -18.00 0.31
C ILE A 162 -3.68 -19.44 -0.05
N ALA A 163 -3.36 -20.42 0.81
CA ALA A 163 -3.68 -21.84 0.66
C ALA A 163 -3.05 -22.49 -0.57
N ARG A 164 -1.73 -22.31 -0.76
CA ARG A 164 -0.90 -23.05 -1.73
C ARG A 164 -1.47 -23.05 -3.15
N ARG A 165 -1.57 -21.87 -3.75
CA ARG A 165 -2.16 -21.71 -5.09
C ARG A 165 -1.06 -21.72 -6.14
N SER A 166 -1.18 -22.58 -7.15
CA SER A 166 -0.28 -22.55 -8.31
C SER A 166 -0.41 -21.22 -9.06
N ILE A 167 0.72 -20.65 -9.48
CA ILE A 167 0.80 -19.36 -10.18
C ILE A 167 1.01 -19.56 -11.67
N PHE A 168 0.29 -18.81 -12.50
CA PHE A 168 0.30 -18.95 -13.96
C PHE A 168 0.83 -17.74 -14.71
N TYR A 169 0.58 -16.53 -14.21
CA TYR A 169 0.93 -15.28 -14.92
C TYR A 169 1.85 -14.38 -14.10
N GLY A 170 1.63 -14.31 -12.80
CA GLY A 170 2.41 -13.47 -11.89
C GLY A 170 1.50 -12.79 -10.87
N ILE A 171 2.09 -12.47 -9.72
CA ILE A 171 1.31 -11.97 -8.58
C ILE A 171 1.20 -10.45 -8.57
N CYS A 172 0.00 -9.98 -8.25
CA CYS A 172 -0.26 -8.61 -7.82
C CYS A 172 -0.95 -8.63 -6.46
N VAL A 173 -0.49 -7.79 -5.54
CA VAL A 173 -1.14 -7.56 -4.25
C VAL A 173 -1.80 -6.19 -4.29
N SER A 174 -3.11 -6.16 -4.07
CA SER A 174 -3.92 -4.95 -4.02
C SER A 174 -4.25 -4.63 -2.57
N LEU A 175 -3.94 -3.40 -2.14
CA LEU A 175 -4.24 -2.90 -0.80
C LEU A 175 -5.29 -1.80 -0.91
N ARG A 176 -6.37 -1.91 -0.12
CA ARG A 176 -7.32 -0.81 0.04
C ARG A 176 -6.93 -0.01 1.27
N ILE A 177 -6.56 1.25 1.06
CA ILE A 177 -6.27 2.20 2.13
C ILE A 177 -7.56 2.93 2.47
N LYS A 178 -7.87 2.99 3.76
CA LYS A 178 -9.02 3.69 4.31
C LYS A 178 -8.54 4.84 5.18
N ALA A 179 -9.01 6.04 4.85
CA ALA A 179 -8.95 7.22 5.69
C ALA A 179 -10.27 7.38 6.44
N GLN A 180 -10.20 7.63 7.75
CA GLN A 180 -11.31 7.92 8.64
C GLN A 180 -10.92 9.09 9.53
N GLN A 181 -11.39 10.29 9.19
CA GLN A 181 -11.02 11.52 9.90
C GLN A 181 -9.51 11.82 9.92
N ALA A 182 -8.77 11.35 8.91
CA ALA A 182 -7.35 11.60 8.74
C ALA A 182 -7.05 13.10 8.53
N LYS A 183 -6.00 13.61 9.16
CA LYS A 183 -5.57 15.00 9.10
C LYS A 183 -4.05 15.08 9.11
N ASP A 184 -3.47 15.22 7.91
CA ASP A 184 -2.01 15.12 7.70
C ASP A 184 -1.44 13.78 8.16
N ASP A 185 -2.27 12.74 8.17
CA ASP A 185 -1.83 11.40 8.52
C ASP A 185 -1.19 10.72 7.32
N PHE A 186 -0.20 9.88 7.61
CA PHE A 186 0.48 9.09 6.60
C PHE A 186 0.40 7.61 6.90
N LEU A 187 0.39 6.81 5.83
CA LEU A 187 0.56 5.37 5.85
C LEU A 187 1.67 5.02 4.89
N GLU A 188 2.69 4.33 5.38
CA GLU A 188 3.84 3.93 4.59
C GLU A 188 3.91 2.42 4.44
N ILE A 189 3.78 1.96 3.21
CA ILE A 189 4.03 0.57 2.82
C ILE A 189 5.54 0.40 2.64
N ARG A 190 6.16 -0.34 3.55
CA ARG A 190 7.60 -0.64 3.55
C ARG A 190 7.94 -1.74 2.56
N SER A 191 7.13 -2.77 2.56
CA SER A 191 7.26 -3.92 1.67
C SER A 191 5.95 -4.69 1.57
N VAL A 192 5.77 -5.33 0.42
CA VAL A 192 4.72 -6.30 0.18
C VAL A 192 5.39 -7.52 -0.41
N GLY A 193 5.11 -8.69 0.15
CA GLY A 193 5.75 -9.94 -0.23
C GLY A 193 4.76 -11.08 -0.34
N VAL A 194 5.15 -12.10 -1.07
CA VAL A 194 4.48 -13.40 -1.09
C VAL A 194 5.55 -14.47 -0.89
N ASP A 195 5.34 -15.30 0.12
CA ASP A 195 6.13 -16.50 0.34
C ASP A 195 5.66 -17.56 -0.66
N PHE A 196 6.63 -18.26 -1.25
CA PHE A 196 6.39 -19.37 -2.18
C PHE A 196 6.87 -20.67 -1.54
N GLN A 197 6.15 -21.74 -1.78
CA GLN A 197 6.65 -23.08 -1.46
C GLN A 197 7.66 -23.48 -2.54
N ILE A 198 8.89 -23.72 -2.10
CA ILE A 198 9.97 -24.24 -2.93
C ILE A 198 10.09 -25.72 -2.60
N GLY A 199 9.82 -26.59 -3.57
CA GLY A 199 9.84 -28.05 -3.43
C GLY A 199 10.35 -28.77 -4.66
#